data_AF-U5D510-F1
#
_entry.id   AF-U5D510-F1
#
_cell.length_a   1.000
_cell.length_b   1.000
_cell.length_c   1.000
_cell.angle_alpha   90.00
_cell.angle_beta   90.00
_cell.angle_gamma   90.00
#
_symmetry.space_group_name_H-M   'P 1'
#
loop_
_entity.id
_entity.type
_entity.pdbx_description
1 polymer ?
#
loop_
_entity_poly.entity_id
_entity_poly.type
_entity_poly.pdbx_seq_one_letter_code
_entity_poly.pdbx_strand_id
1 'polypeptide(L)'
;MSKAKIDKDQDTEDVGLASKVTIASSLVAIPTIGWSLYTLKTTGCGLPPGPLGSLGALEGLSYLTVFGVVGWSVWVKARTGSGLTAGPYSLLGAVEGTSYLVLLAILAVFGWQFLDLGYIPGPLPGDRCFG
;
A
#
# COMPACT_ATOMS: atom_id res chain seq x y z
N MET A 1 17.21 -25.54 -27.83
CA MET A 1 16.60 -25.71 -26.48
C MET A 1 17.18 -24.70 -25.48
N SER A 2 17.25 -23.40 -25.83
CA SER A 2 17.90 -22.37 -24.97
C SER A 2 17.02 -21.14 -24.66
N LYS A 3 16.11 -20.73 -25.54
CA LYS A 3 15.41 -19.44 -25.36
C LYS A 3 14.28 -19.51 -24.31
N ALA A 4 13.48 -20.57 -24.33
CA ALA A 4 12.38 -20.77 -23.36
C ALA A 4 12.85 -21.10 -21.93
N LYS A 5 14.09 -21.58 -21.76
CA LYS A 5 14.64 -21.88 -20.43
C LYS A 5 15.24 -20.64 -19.78
N ILE A 6 15.85 -19.75 -20.57
CA ILE A 6 16.40 -18.47 -20.11
C ILE A 6 15.27 -17.49 -19.71
N ASP A 7 14.17 -17.44 -20.48
CA ASP A 7 12.99 -16.61 -20.15
C ASP A 7 12.34 -17.03 -18.82
N LYS A 8 12.25 -18.34 -18.56
CA LYS A 8 11.69 -18.87 -17.32
C LYS A 8 12.57 -18.61 -16.10
N ASP A 9 13.89 -18.69 -16.24
CA ASP A 9 14.83 -18.46 -15.13
C ASP A 9 14.82 -16.97 -14.74
N GLN A 10 14.91 -16.07 -15.73
CA GLN A 10 14.83 -14.62 -15.52
C GLN A 10 13.51 -14.19 -14.87
N ASP A 11 12.35 -14.67 -15.36
CA ASP A 11 11.04 -14.35 -14.78
C ASP A 11 10.91 -14.88 -13.34
N THR A 12 11.52 -16.03 -13.03
CA THR A 12 11.53 -16.63 -11.68
C THR A 12 12.45 -15.87 -10.70
N GLU A 13 13.58 -15.33 -11.19
CA GLU A 13 14.49 -14.50 -10.41
C GLU A 13 13.91 -13.09 -10.15
N ASP A 14 13.29 -12.48 -11.17
CA ASP A 14 12.63 -11.18 -11.08
C ASP A 14 11.41 -11.21 -10.15
N VAL A 15 10.57 -12.25 -10.20
CA VAL A 15 9.50 -12.41 -9.20
C VAL A 15 10.07 -12.64 -7.80
N GLY A 16 11.25 -13.26 -7.67
CA GLY A 16 11.93 -13.43 -6.40
C GLY A 16 12.38 -12.10 -5.78
N LEU A 17 12.98 -11.22 -6.59
CA LEU A 17 13.38 -9.88 -6.16
C LEU A 17 12.16 -8.98 -5.90
N ALA A 18 11.19 -8.96 -6.83
CA ALA A 18 9.95 -8.21 -6.69
C ALA A 18 9.20 -8.61 -5.41
N SER A 19 9.14 -9.91 -5.09
CA SER A 19 8.54 -10.40 -3.85
C SER A 19 9.26 -9.87 -2.61
N LYS A 20 10.60 -9.93 -2.57
CA LYS A 20 11.38 -9.43 -1.43
C LYS A 20 11.23 -7.93 -1.24
N VAL A 21 11.30 -7.16 -2.33
CA VAL A 21 11.12 -5.70 -2.31
C VAL A 21 9.71 -5.36 -1.85
N THR A 22 8.70 -6.07 -2.35
CA THR A 22 7.30 -5.88 -1.95
C THR A 22 7.08 -6.17 -0.47
N ILE A 23 7.68 -7.25 0.05
CA ILE A 23 7.60 -7.58 1.48
C ILE A 23 8.25 -6.48 2.32
N ALA A 24 9.46 -6.05 1.94
CA ALA A 24 10.20 -5.02 2.66
C ALA A 24 9.49 -3.65 2.64
N SER A 25 8.97 -3.23 1.49
CA SER A 25 8.24 -1.96 1.37
C SER A 25 6.90 -2.00 2.11
N SER A 26 6.18 -3.12 2.04
CA SER A 26 4.88 -3.27 2.71
C SER A 26 5.01 -3.30 4.24
N LEU A 27 6.11 -3.82 4.78
CA LEU A 27 6.40 -3.78 6.21
C LEU A 27 6.50 -2.36 6.77
N VAL A 28 6.92 -1.39 5.97
CA VAL A 28 6.94 0.03 6.36
C VAL A 28 5.63 0.72 5.97
N ALA A 29 5.10 0.42 4.79
CA ALA A 29 3.91 1.09 4.27
C ALA A 29 2.64 0.83 5.10
N ILE A 30 2.41 -0.42 5.48
CA ILE A 30 1.21 -0.83 6.24
C ILE A 30 1.10 -0.11 7.59
N PRO A 31 2.12 -0.12 8.48
CA PRO A 31 2.02 0.60 9.75
C PRO A 31 1.99 2.12 9.56
N THR A 32 2.65 2.66 8.54
CA THR A 32 2.61 4.11 8.23
C THR A 32 1.19 4.54 7.88
N ILE A 33 0.52 3.80 6.98
CA ILE A 33 -0.90 4.06 6.64
C ILE A 33 -1.79 3.86 7.86
N GLY A 34 -1.57 2.79 8.64
CA GLY A 34 -2.34 2.53 9.86
C GLY A 34 -2.28 3.69 10.86
N TRP A 35 -1.08 4.24 11.08
CA TRP A 35 -0.88 5.40 11.94
C TRP A 35 -1.54 6.67 11.36
N SER A 36 -1.48 6.86 10.05
CA SER A 36 -2.17 7.97 9.38
C SER A 36 -3.69 7.89 9.52
N LEU A 37 -4.28 6.74 9.18
CA LEU A 37 -5.72 6.53 9.31
C LEU A 37 -6.20 6.64 10.75
N TYR A 38 -5.41 6.17 11.72
CA TYR A 38 -5.73 6.33 13.14
C TYR A 38 -5.75 7.80 13.56
N THR A 39 -4.72 8.56 13.17
CA THR A 39 -4.64 10.01 13.45
C THR A 39 -5.80 10.75 12.80
N LEU A 40 -6.10 10.43 11.54
CA LEU A 40 -7.20 11.02 10.79
C LEU A 40 -8.54 10.75 11.45
N LYS A 41 -8.79 9.49 11.83
CA LYS A 41 -10.06 9.09 12.48
C LYS A 41 -10.22 9.67 13.88
N THR A 42 -9.13 9.90 14.62
CA THR A 42 -9.21 10.39 16.02
C THR A 42 -9.15 11.90 16.14
N THR A 43 -8.41 12.57 15.26
CA THR A 43 -8.19 14.02 15.34
C THR A 43 -8.91 14.81 14.25
N GLY A 44 -9.37 14.15 13.18
CA GLY A 44 -9.87 14.80 11.96
C GLY A 44 -8.75 15.39 11.08
N CYS A 45 -7.49 15.25 11.48
CA CYS A 45 -6.32 15.71 10.75
C CYS A 45 -5.44 14.54 10.32
N GLY A 46 -4.81 14.67 9.15
CA GLY A 46 -3.81 13.72 8.66
C GLY A 46 -2.53 13.73 9.51
N LEU A 47 -1.53 12.98 9.07
CA LEU A 47 -0.23 12.96 9.73
C LEU A 47 0.47 14.33 9.60
N PRO A 48 1.15 14.83 10.65
CA PRO A 48 2.00 16.01 10.50
C PRO A 48 3.01 15.78 9.38
N PRO A 49 3.19 16.72 8.44
CA PRO A 49 4.05 16.52 7.26
C PRO A 49 5.53 16.30 7.63
N GLY A 50 5.94 16.62 8.86
CA GLY A 50 7.31 16.50 9.35
C GLY A 50 8.23 17.59 8.79
N PRO A 51 9.48 17.67 9.28
CA PRO A 51 10.47 18.60 8.73
C PRO A 51 10.70 18.28 7.25
N LEU A 52 10.62 19.31 6.40
CA LEU A 52 10.69 19.22 4.93
C LEU A 52 9.59 18.37 4.25
N GLY A 53 8.47 18.06 4.92
CA GLY A 53 7.40 17.26 4.31
C GLY A 53 7.75 15.76 4.17
N SER A 54 8.80 15.31 4.84
CA SER A 54 9.31 13.94 4.76
C SER A 54 8.29 12.88 5.19
N LEU A 55 7.48 13.15 6.23
CA LEU A 55 6.44 12.24 6.69
C LEU A 55 5.29 12.14 5.68
N GLY A 56 4.88 13.27 5.11
CA GLY A 56 3.84 13.30 4.07
C GLY A 56 4.28 12.58 2.80
N ALA A 57 5.55 12.73 2.40
CA ALA A 57 6.10 11.99 1.26
C ALA A 57 6.14 10.48 1.52
N LEU A 58 6.52 10.06 2.73
CA LEU A 58 6.50 8.66 3.13
C LEU A 58 5.08 8.09 3.13
N GLU A 59 4.10 8.86 3.62
CA GLU A 59 2.70 8.48 3.61
C GLU A 59 2.19 8.28 2.17
N GLY A 60 2.46 9.25 1.28
CA GLY A 60 2.11 9.15 -0.14
C GLY A 60 2.72 7.92 -0.83
N LEU A 61 4.01 7.67 -0.58
CA LEU A 61 4.70 6.48 -1.12
C LEU A 61 4.13 5.18 -0.55
N SER A 62 3.70 5.19 0.71
CA SER A 62 3.06 4.04 1.35
C SER A 62 1.74 3.71 0.68
N TYR A 63 0.88 4.71 0.41
CA TYR A 63 -0.35 4.50 -0.38
C TYR A 63 -0.04 3.95 -1.76
N LEU A 64 0.93 4.53 -2.48
CA LEU A 64 1.32 4.06 -3.80
C LEU A 64 1.79 2.59 -3.77
N THR A 65 2.52 2.20 -2.72
CA THR A 65 2.95 0.82 -2.50
C THR A 65 1.75 -0.12 -2.36
N VAL A 66 0.80 0.19 -1.46
CA VAL A 66 -0.39 -0.65 -1.23
C VAL A 66 -1.26 -0.74 -2.49
N PHE A 67 -1.51 0.39 -3.17
CA PHE A 67 -2.24 0.39 -4.44
C PHE A 67 -1.52 -0.39 -5.53
N GLY A 68 -0.19 -0.31 -5.60
CA GLY A 68 0.65 -1.07 -6.52
C GLY A 68 0.55 -2.58 -6.27
N VAL A 69 0.62 -3.02 -5.01
CA VAL A 69 0.47 -4.43 -4.62
C VAL A 69 -0.91 -4.95 -4.95
N VAL A 70 -1.97 -4.21 -4.62
CA VAL A 70 -3.35 -4.60 -4.95
C VAL A 70 -3.54 -4.64 -6.46
N GLY A 71 -3.06 -3.64 -7.20
CA GLY A 71 -3.13 -3.59 -8.66
C GLY A 71 -2.40 -4.76 -9.31
N TRP A 72 -1.21 -5.09 -8.84
CA TRP A 72 -0.46 -6.27 -9.27
C TRP A 72 -1.23 -7.56 -8.97
N SER A 73 -1.82 -7.68 -7.78
CA SER A 73 -2.67 -8.81 -7.40
C SER A 73 -3.84 -8.98 -8.34
N VAL A 74 -4.59 -7.92 -8.62
CA VAL A 74 -5.72 -7.97 -9.55
C VAL A 74 -5.25 -8.36 -10.95
N TRP A 75 -4.12 -7.80 -11.41
CA TRP A 75 -3.58 -8.10 -12.74
C TRP A 75 -3.13 -9.56 -12.88
N VAL A 76 -2.39 -10.10 -11.90
CA VAL A 76 -2.00 -11.51 -11.88
C VAL A 76 -3.24 -12.39 -11.81
N LYS A 77 -4.17 -12.07 -10.91
CA LYS A 77 -5.42 -12.82 -10.73
C LYS A 77 -6.28 -12.85 -11.98
N ALA A 78 -6.33 -11.75 -12.72
CA ALA A 78 -7.05 -11.68 -14.00
C ALA A 78 -6.41 -12.56 -15.09
N ARG A 79 -5.10 -12.80 -15.05
CA ARG A 79 -4.37 -13.59 -16.05
C ARG A 79 -4.22 -15.07 -15.70
N THR A 80 -4.02 -15.38 -14.43
CA THR A 80 -3.70 -16.75 -13.95
C THR A 80 -4.85 -17.41 -13.21
N GLY A 81 -5.89 -16.65 -12.83
CA GLY A 81 -6.99 -17.12 -11.99
C GLY A 81 -6.63 -17.32 -10.51
N SER A 82 -5.36 -17.11 -10.13
CA SER A 82 -4.86 -17.19 -8.74
C SER A 82 -4.24 -15.87 -8.30
N GLY A 83 -4.27 -15.58 -6.99
CA GLY A 83 -3.57 -14.42 -6.41
C GLY A 83 -2.04 -14.50 -6.57
N LEU A 84 -1.28 -13.62 -5.91
CA LEU A 84 0.18 -13.71 -5.97
C LEU A 84 0.62 -15.07 -5.43
N THR A 85 1.58 -15.69 -6.12
CA THR A 85 2.18 -16.95 -5.66
C THR A 85 2.70 -16.76 -4.24
N ALA A 86 2.29 -17.63 -3.32
CA ALA A 86 2.79 -17.61 -1.95
C ALA A 86 4.30 -17.86 -1.98
N GLY A 87 5.09 -16.78 -1.87
CA GLY A 87 6.54 -16.85 -1.76
C GLY A 87 6.98 -17.60 -0.49
N PRO A 88 8.30 -17.73 -0.23
CA PRO A 88 8.81 -18.42 0.95
C PRO A 88 8.17 -17.85 2.23
N TYR A 89 7.73 -18.74 3.14
CA TYR A 89 6.97 -18.42 4.36
C TYR A 89 5.58 -17.81 4.15
N SER A 90 5.01 -17.86 2.94
CA SER A 90 3.69 -17.29 2.62
C SER A 90 3.57 -15.77 2.87
N LEU A 91 4.71 -15.07 3.03
CA LEU A 91 4.74 -13.64 3.36
C LEU A 91 4.11 -12.78 2.28
N LEU A 92 4.29 -13.15 1.01
CA LEU A 92 3.71 -12.40 -0.10
C LEU A 92 2.17 -12.49 -0.09
N GLY A 93 1.61 -13.64 0.28
CA GLY A 93 0.17 -13.80 0.47
C GLY A 93 -0.35 -13.02 1.69
N ALA A 94 0.43 -12.97 2.78
CA ALA A 94 0.09 -12.16 3.94
C ALA A 94 0.11 -10.65 3.61
N VAL A 95 1.08 -10.20 2.81
CA VAL A 95 1.15 -8.83 2.29
C VAL A 95 -0.02 -8.53 1.37
N GLU A 96 -0.39 -9.45 0.46
CA GLU A 96 -1.56 -9.29 -0.40
C GLU A 96 -2.83 -9.12 0.44
N GLY A 97 -3.09 -10.05 1.36
CA GLY A 97 -4.26 -10.01 2.23
C GLY A 97 -4.32 -8.76 3.11
N THR A 98 -3.19 -8.40 3.73
CA THR A 98 -3.11 -7.19 4.57
C THR A 98 -3.27 -5.92 3.72
N SER A 99 -2.77 -5.89 2.48
CA SER A 99 -2.97 -4.76 1.56
C SER A 99 -4.43 -4.56 1.19
N TYR A 100 -5.19 -5.65 0.96
CA TYR A 100 -6.64 -5.55 0.76
C TYR A 100 -7.37 -5.07 2.03
N LEU A 101 -6.97 -5.54 3.23
CA LEU A 101 -7.54 -5.05 4.49
C LEU A 101 -7.25 -3.57 4.73
N VAL A 102 -6.02 -3.12 4.46
CA VAL A 102 -5.64 -1.70 4.55
C VAL A 102 -6.43 -0.89 3.53
N LEU A 103 -6.59 -1.37 2.30
CA LEU A 103 -7.43 -0.70 1.30
C LEU A 103 -8.87 -0.52 1.79
N LEU A 104 -9.47 -1.56 2.36
CA LEU A 104 -10.81 -1.44 2.97
C LEU A 104 -10.82 -0.45 4.13
N ALA A 105 -9.80 -0.44 4.99
CA ALA A 105 -9.69 0.52 6.08
C ALA A 105 -9.59 1.97 5.57
N ILE A 106 -8.82 2.22 4.49
CA ILE A 106 -8.73 3.53 3.84
C ILE A 106 -10.12 3.96 3.37
N LEU A 107 -10.83 3.10 2.62
CA LEU A 107 -12.17 3.40 2.13
C LEU A 107 -13.16 3.65 3.27
N ALA A 108 -13.09 2.87 4.35
CA ALA A 108 -13.95 3.03 5.51
C ALA A 108 -13.70 4.36 6.24
N VAL A 109 -12.45 4.70 6.53
CA VAL A 109 -12.10 5.95 7.23
C VAL A 109 -12.40 7.16 6.37
N PHE A 110 -12.08 7.13 5.07
CA PHE A 110 -12.41 8.23 4.16
C PHE A 110 -13.91 8.38 3.95
N GLY A 111 -14.65 7.27 3.87
CA GLY A 111 -16.11 7.29 3.83
C GLY A 111 -16.69 7.92 5.10
N TRP A 112 -16.18 7.55 6.27
CA TRP A 112 -16.59 8.16 7.53
C TRP A 112 -16.29 9.67 7.56
N GLN A 113 -15.09 10.05 7.11
CA GLN A 113 -14.68 11.44 7.07
C GLN A 113 -15.54 12.28 6.13
N PHE A 114 -15.91 11.70 4.98
CA PHE A 114 -16.80 12.32 4.01
C PHE A 114 -18.22 12.51 4.59
N LEU A 115 -18.72 11.56 5.39
CA LEU A 115 -20.02 11.68 6.05
C LEU A 115 -20.00 12.73 7.17
N ASP A 116 -18.92 12.83 7.94
CA ASP A 116 -18.83 13.74 9.09
C ASP A 116 -18.47 15.19 8.69
N LEU A 117 -17.56 15.38 7.71
CA LEU A 117 -17.07 16.70 7.31
C LEU A 117 -17.62 17.19 5.97
N GLY A 118 -18.20 16.29 5.15
CA GLY A 118 -18.62 16.62 3.78
C GLY A 118 -17.48 16.68 2.76
N TYR A 119 -16.23 16.46 3.18
CA TYR A 119 -15.06 16.42 2.31
C TYR A 119 -13.96 15.53 2.90
N ILE A 120 -13.04 15.06 2.05
CA ILE A 120 -11.85 14.32 2.48
C ILE A 120 -10.75 15.37 2.70
N PRO A 121 -10.24 15.56 3.93
CA PRO A 121 -9.18 16.52 4.20
C PRO A 121 -7.94 16.20 3.37
N GLY A 122 -7.31 17.26 2.85
CA GLY A 122 -6.18 17.13 1.94
C GLY A 122 -4.93 16.56 2.63
N PRO A 123 -4.01 15.97 1.86
CA PRO A 123 -2.72 15.47 2.36
C PRO A 123 -1.71 16.58 2.67
N LEU A 124 -2.09 17.84 2.43
CA LEU A 124 -1.26 19.02 2.64
C LEU A 124 -1.74 19.78 3.87
N PRO A 125 -0.83 20.46 4.61
CA PRO A 125 -1.23 21.41 5.63
C PRO A 125 -2.23 22.41 5.06
N GLY A 126 -3.26 22.71 5.84
CA GLY A 126 -4.27 23.69 5.48
C GLY A 126 -4.91 24.28 6.72
N ASP A 127 -5.85 25.21 6.52
CA ASP A 127 -6.36 26.12 7.55
C ASP A 127 -6.87 25.47 8.86
N ARG A 128 -7.25 24.18 8.82
CA ARG A 128 -7.69 23.42 10.00
C ARG A 128 -6.63 22.51 10.62
N CYS A 129 -5.61 22.12 9.85
CA CYS A 129 -4.62 21.14 10.24
C CYS A 129 -3.22 21.59 9.79
N PHE A 130 -2.35 21.88 10.76
CA PHE A 130 -0.94 22.23 10.56
C PHE A 130 -0.64 23.59 9.90
N GLY A 131 -1.62 24.50 9.83
CA GLY A 131 -1.41 25.93 9.54
C GLY A 131 -2.18 26.41 8.33
#